data_AF-A0A6J1GSC7-F1
#
_entry.id   AF-A0A6J1GSC7-F1
#
_cell.length_a   1.000
_cell.length_b   1.000
_cell.length_c   1.000
_cell.angle_alpha   90.00
_cell.angle_beta   90.00
_cell.angle_gamma   90.00
#
_symmetry.space_group_name_H-M   'P 1'
#
loop_
_entity.id
_entity.type
_entity.pdbx_description
1 polymer ?
#
loop_
_entity_poly.entity_id
_entity_poly.type
_entity_poly.pdbx_seq_one_letter_code
_entity_poly.pdbx_strand_id
1 'polypeptide(L)' 'MDENLKIQRFEVPPSASNFEFLIESRDVPAVLVGGVMDWRSLSEWISYNGGLGNLQAFKSVLDKYLGVNLNGPNPGS' A
#
# COMPACT_ATOMS: atom_id res chain seq x y z
N MET A 1 -14.14 -8.48 -25.51
CA MET A 1 -13.21 -8.24 -24.39
C MET A 1 -12.63 -9.58 -24.02
N ASP A 2 -11.36 -9.82 -24.31
CA ASP A 2 -10.70 -11.09 -24.00
C ASP A 2 -10.71 -11.33 -22.49
N GLU A 3 -11.22 -12.48 -22.07
CA GLU A 3 -11.24 -12.86 -20.64
C GLU A 3 -9.84 -12.96 -20.03
N ASN A 4 -8.81 -13.07 -20.89
CA ASN A 4 -7.39 -13.08 -20.52
C ASN A 4 -6.86 -11.76 -19.97
N LEU A 5 -7.52 -10.62 -20.16
CA LEU A 5 -7.01 -9.32 -19.65
C LEU A 5 -7.49 -8.96 -18.23
N LYS A 6 -8.28 -9.83 -17.58
CA LYS A 6 -8.76 -9.53 -16.22
C LYS A 6 -7.64 -9.73 -15.21
N ILE A 7 -7.35 -8.68 -14.45
CA ILE A 7 -6.46 -8.75 -13.29
C ILE A 7 -6.96 -9.86 -12.37
N GLN A 8 -6.09 -10.83 -12.11
CA GLN A 8 -6.42 -11.98 -11.28
C GLN A 8 -6.23 -11.61 -9.81
N ARG A 9 -7.10 -12.11 -8.93
CA ARG A 9 -7.03 -11.82 -7.50
C ARG A 9 -7.03 -13.13 -6.72
N PHE A 10 -6.06 -13.27 -5.82
CA PHE A 10 -5.86 -14.45 -5.00
C PHE A 10 -6.00 -14.05 -3.53
N GLU A 11 -7.05 -14.57 -2.87
CA GLU A 11 -7.32 -14.28 -1.45
C GLU A 11 -6.37 -15.00 -0.51
N VAL A 12 -5.73 -16.06 -0.99
CA VAL A 12 -4.69 -16.83 -0.28
C VAL A 12 -3.40 -16.75 -1.08
N PRO A 13 -2.26 -16.38 -0.46
CA PRO A 13 -0.98 -16.39 -1.14
C PRO A 13 -0.65 -17.79 -1.69
N PRO A 14 -0.31 -17.91 -2.99
CA PRO A 14 0.05 -19.19 -3.58
C PRO A 14 1.40 -19.68 -3.06
N SER A 15 1.63 -21.00 -3.10
CA SER A 15 2.99 -21.55 -3.00
C SER A 15 3.83 -21.14 -4.22
N ALA A 16 5.15 -21.29 -4.15
CA ALA A 16 6.04 -20.95 -5.26
C ALA A 16 5.67 -21.67 -6.57
N SER A 17 5.38 -22.98 -6.52
CA SER A 17 4.95 -23.74 -7.70
C SER A 17 3.60 -23.29 -8.25
N ASN A 18 2.66 -22.92 -7.37
CA ASN A 18 1.36 -22.40 -7.80
C ASN A 18 1.49 -20.98 -8.39
N PHE A 19 2.44 -20.18 -7.92
CA PHE A 19 2.74 -18.86 -8.49
C PHE A 19 3.26 -18.99 -9.93
N GLU A 20 4.24 -19.86 -10.16
CA GLU A 20 4.80 -20.11 -11.49
C GLU A 20 3.71 -20.57 -12.48
N PHE A 21 2.88 -21.52 -12.05
CA PHE A 21 1.83 -22.08 -12.92
C PHE A 21 0.63 -21.15 -13.12
N LEU A 22 0.15 -20.46 -12.08
CA LEU A 22 -1.11 -19.69 -12.15
C LEU A 22 -0.90 -18.20 -12.49
N ILE A 23 0.29 -17.65 -12.26
CA ILE A 23 0.57 -16.22 -12.39
C ILE A 23 1.63 -15.99 -13.46
N GLU A 24 2.84 -16.52 -13.31
CA GLU A 24 3.94 -16.26 -14.26
C GLU A 24 3.61 -16.77 -15.66
N SER A 25 3.09 -18.00 -15.77
CA SER A 25 2.76 -18.60 -17.08
C SER A 25 1.69 -17.84 -17.87
N ARG A 26 0.86 -17.06 -17.17
CA ARG A 26 -0.24 -16.31 -17.78
C ARG A 26 0.20 -14.95 -18.32
N ASP A 27 1.36 -14.45 -17.88
CA ASP A 27 1.90 -13.14 -18.28
C ASP A 27 0.88 -11.98 -18.11
N VAL A 28 0.07 -12.03 -17.04
CA VAL A 28 -0.89 -10.97 -16.70
C VAL A 28 -0.78 -10.55 -15.24
N PRO A 29 -1.07 -9.27 -14.91
CA PRO A 29 -0.99 -8.80 -13.53
C PRO A 29 -1.93 -9.56 -12.59
N ALA A 30 -1.43 -9.86 -11.39
CA ALA A 30 -2.16 -10.51 -10.32
C ALA A 30 -2.04 -9.73 -9.00
N VAL A 31 -3.12 -9.77 -8.21
CA VAL A 31 -3.20 -9.20 -6.86
C VAL A 31 -3.19 -10.35 -5.85
N LEU A 32 -2.20 -10.33 -4.96
CA LEU A 32 -2.11 -11.25 -3.82
C LEU A 32 -2.62 -10.54 -2.57
N VAL A 33 -3.71 -11.04 -1.99
CA VAL A 33 -4.27 -10.50 -0.75
C VAL A 33 -3.62 -11.21 0.43
N GLY A 34 -3.33 -10.46 1.48
CA GLY A 34 -2.81 -11.03 2.73
C GLY A 34 -1.33 -11.42 2.72
N GLY A 35 -0.62 -11.31 1.59
CA GLY A 35 0.79 -11.71 1.46
C GLY A 35 1.79 -10.93 2.31
N VAL A 36 1.37 -9.80 2.89
CA VAL A 36 2.20 -8.91 3.74
C VAL A 36 1.71 -8.82 5.18
N MET A 37 0.76 -9.68 5.59
CA MET A 37 0.14 -9.57 6.93
C MET A 37 1.13 -9.83 8.07
N ASP A 38 2.15 -10.66 7.82
CA ASP A 38 3.21 -10.96 8.79
C ASP A 38 4.37 -9.96 8.72
N TRP A 39 4.32 -8.98 7.82
CA TRP A 39 5.39 -7.99 7.69
C TRP A 39 5.36 -7.02 8.87
N ARG A 40 6.49 -6.90 9.55
CA ARG A 40 6.69 -5.94 10.65
C ARG A 40 6.38 -4.50 10.25
N SER A 41 6.63 -4.13 8.99
CA SER A 41 6.30 -2.80 8.47
C SER A 41 4.81 -2.51 8.52
N LEU A 42 3.93 -3.52 8.39
CA LEU A 42 2.48 -3.33 8.47
C LEU A 42 2.07 -2.92 9.89
N SER A 43 2.61 -3.58 10.93
CA SER A 43 2.29 -3.23 12.32
C SER A 43 2.87 -1.88 12.74
N GLU A 44 4.02 -1.50 12.19
CA GLU A 44 4.69 -0.22 12.46
C GLU A 44 4.08 0.96 11.68
N TRP A 45 3.47 0.72 10.52
CA TRP A 45 2.84 1.78 9.70
C TRP A 45 1.35 1.98 9.98
N ILE A 46 0.72 1.09 10.76
CA ILE A 46 -0.65 1.29 11.21
C ILE A 46 -0.72 2.54 12.08
N SER A 47 -1.60 3.45 11.67
CA SER A 47 -1.92 4.72 12.33
C SER A 47 -2.22 4.57 13.82
N TYR A 48 -2.91 3.49 14.19
CA TYR A 48 -3.27 3.13 15.57
C TYR A 48 -2.07 2.75 16.45
N ASN A 49 -0.98 2.23 15.87
CA ASN A 49 0.22 1.78 16.59
C ASN A 49 1.32 2.85 16.63
N GLY A 50 0.99 4.12 16.33
CA GLY A 50 1.97 5.20 16.28
C GLY A 50 2.72 5.32 14.95
N GLY A 51 2.35 4.55 13.92
CA GLY A 51 2.91 4.73 12.56
C GLY A 51 2.64 6.10 11.95
N LEU A 52 1.56 6.76 12.39
CA LEU A 52 1.27 8.16 12.08
C LEU A 52 2.25 9.15 12.74
N GLY A 53 2.99 8.74 13.78
CA GLY A 53 4.01 9.58 14.43
C GLY A 53 5.12 9.97 13.46
N ASN A 54 5.50 9.06 12.56
CA ASN A 54 6.45 9.35 11.47
C ASN A 54 5.88 10.38 10.48
N LEU A 55 4.58 10.28 10.19
CA LEU A 55 3.85 11.25 9.36
C LEU A 55 3.76 12.63 10.05
N GLN A 56 3.57 12.67 11.37
CA GLN A 56 3.51 13.92 12.13
C GLN A 56 4.89 14.58 12.28
N ALA A 57 5.94 13.81 12.51
CA ALA A 57 7.32 14.31 12.51
C ALA A 57 7.69 14.87 11.13
N PHE A 58 7.37 14.16 10.06
CA PHE A 58 7.56 14.63 8.69
C PHE A 58 6.75 15.92 8.41
N LYS A 59 5.48 15.95 8.79
CA LYS A 59 4.63 17.16 8.73
C LYS A 59 5.24 18.34 9.48
N SER A 60 5.78 18.12 10.68
CA SER A 60 6.39 19.18 11.50
C SER A 60 7.64 19.75 10.84
N VAL A 61 8.47 18.92 10.22
CA VAL A 61 9.64 19.37 9.46
C VAL A 61 9.22 20.16 8.22
N LEU A 62 8.24 19.67 7.46
CA LEU A 62 7.75 20.38 6.27
C LEU A 62 7.12 21.74 6.61
N ASP A 63 6.32 21.81 7.68
CA ASP A 63 5.71 23.04 8.16
C ASP A 63 6.79 24.04 8.61
N LYS A 64 7.74 23.59 9.43
CA LYS A 64 8.80 24.41 10.01
C LYS A 64 9.79 24.95 8.98
N TYR A 65 10.20 24.15 8.00
CA TYR A 65 11.30 24.50 7.10
C TYR A 65 10.84 24.89 5.70
N LEU A 66 9.65 24.47 5.27
CA LEU A 66 9.17 24.70 3.90
C LEU A 66 7.84 25.46 3.86
N GLY A 67 7.20 25.75 5.00
CA GLY A 67 5.96 26.53 5.08
C GLY A 67 4.76 25.87 4.39
N VAL A 68 4.79 24.55 4.23
CA VAL A 68 3.75 23.80 3.50
C VAL A 68 2.60 23.47 4.44
N ASN A 69 1.52 24.25 4.37
CA ASN A 69 0.30 23.93 5.10
C ASN A 69 -0.51 22.86 4.34
N LEU A 70 -0.43 21.62 4.83
CA LEU A 70 -1.14 20.47 4.25
C LEU A 70 -2.63 20.40 4.62
N ASN A 71 -3.13 21.35 5.43
CA ASN A 71 -4.54 21.41 5.83
C ASN A 71 -5.44 22.09 4.78
N GLY A 72 -4.90 22.43 3.60
CA GLY A 72 -5.62 23.13 2.53
C GLY A 72 -5.82 24.63 2.81
N PRO A 73 -6.37 25.40 1.86
CA PRO A 73 -6.69 26.79 2.08
C PRO A 73 -7.71 26.90 3.23
N ASN A 74 -7.48 27.83 4.14
CA ASN A 74 -8.40 28.13 5.23
C ASN A 74 -9.78 28.45 4.63
N PRO A 75 -10.90 27.82 5.08
CA PRO A 75 -12.24 28.07 4.54
C PRO A 75 -12.80 29.41 5.07
N GLY A 76 -12.07 30.50 4.83
CA GLY A 76 -12.34 31.82 5.39
C GLY A 76 -11.78 32.96 4.54
N SER A 77 -11.91 32.85 3.21
CA SER A 77 -11.79 33.97 2.26
C SER A 77 -13.06 34.04 1.42
#